data_AF-A0A4R6PYH4-F1
#
_entry.id   AF-A0A4R6PYH4-F1
#
_cell.length_a   1.000
_cell.length_b   1.000
_cell.length_c   1.000
_cell.angle_alpha   90.00
_cell.angle_beta   90.00
_cell.angle_gamma   90.00
#
_symmetry.space_group_name_H-M   'P 1'
#
loop_
_entity.id
_entity.type
_entity.pdbx_description
1 polymer ?
#
loop_
_entity_poly.entity_id
_entity_poly.type
_entity_poly.pdbx_seq_one_letter_code
_entity_poly.pdbx_strand_id
1 'polypeptide(L)'
;MKSELELNSDAIMLRKKWGQDSETPVDIFALTRLQPKVTLVNIKMDADISGVCIRDKASIVIGINTDMSWGRQRYTLAHELYHGFIDETDATYICNKQFDNGKPVVEKEADEFASFFLIPYEALAQYDRNMIKNNWSDEEVIIAEQFFQISHQALLIRLVKNEYISDDRYEELKQLAVTGKAVNLGFSTALYRRSEDEDRYGCTGEYIRKIQQAYERGLIGAGKRRELLLDGFSLGIDALGQSEGIVGDD
;
A
#
# COMPACT_ATOMS: atom_id res chain seq x y z
N MET A 1 -0.46 -13.55 -20.43
CA MET A 1 0.48 -12.92 -19.49
C MET A 1 0.86 -11.59 -20.09
N LYS A 2 0.59 -10.50 -19.39
CA LYS A 2 1.00 -9.16 -19.78
C LYS A 2 2.53 -9.07 -19.79
N SER A 3 3.07 -8.35 -20.76
CA SER A 3 4.50 -8.01 -20.79
C SER A 3 4.85 -6.96 -19.73
N GLU A 4 6.13 -6.82 -19.41
CA GLU A 4 6.61 -5.78 -18.50
C GLU A 4 6.27 -4.37 -18.99
N LEU A 5 6.32 -4.15 -20.30
CA LEU A 5 5.97 -2.86 -20.90
C LEU A 5 4.49 -2.54 -20.68
N GLU A 6 3.61 -3.53 -20.84
CA GLU A 6 2.18 -3.37 -20.57
C GLU A 6 1.91 -3.09 -19.09
N LEU A 7 2.54 -3.83 -18.18
CA LEU A 7 2.36 -3.64 -16.74
C LEU A 7 2.92 -2.30 -16.25
N ASN A 8 4.05 -1.86 -16.81
CA ASN A 8 4.58 -0.52 -16.53
C ASN A 8 3.63 0.55 -17.06
N SER A 9 3.11 0.37 -18.28
CA SER A 9 2.11 1.29 -18.85
C SER A 9 0.86 1.37 -17.97
N ASP A 10 0.34 0.23 -17.51
CA ASP A 10 -0.81 0.17 -16.60
C ASP A 10 -0.54 0.94 -15.30
N ALA A 11 0.64 0.74 -14.69
CA ALA A 11 1.04 1.43 -13.47
C ALA A 11 1.12 2.95 -13.67
N ILE A 12 1.78 3.40 -14.74
CA ILE A 12 1.90 4.83 -15.06
C ILE A 12 0.54 5.46 -15.39
N MET A 13 -0.32 4.74 -16.12
CA MET A 13 -1.66 5.22 -16.45
C MET A 13 -2.54 5.34 -15.20
N LEU A 14 -2.46 4.40 -14.25
CA LEU A 14 -3.18 4.50 -12.99
C LEU A 14 -2.68 5.69 -12.15
N ARG A 15 -1.36 5.88 -12.06
CA ARG A 15 -0.76 7.05 -11.38
C ARG A 15 -1.27 8.36 -11.97
N LYS A 16 -1.21 8.50 -13.30
CA LYS A 16 -1.72 9.69 -14.00
C LYS A 16 -3.21 9.93 -13.77
N LYS A 17 -4.01 8.87 -13.80
CA LYS A 17 -5.45 8.94 -13.48
C LYS A 17 -5.70 9.44 -12.06
N TRP A 18 -4.78 9.18 -11.13
CA TRP A 18 -4.83 9.65 -9.74
C TRP A 18 -4.07 10.95 -9.51
N GLY A 19 -3.69 11.66 -10.58
CA GLY A 19 -3.01 12.95 -10.50
C GLY A 19 -1.56 12.87 -10.02
N GLN A 20 -0.91 11.72 -10.17
CA GLN A 20 0.51 11.54 -9.87
C GLN A 20 1.34 11.45 -11.15
N ASP A 21 2.59 11.93 -11.09
CA ASP A 21 3.57 11.78 -12.17
C ASP A 21 4.25 10.40 -12.15
N SER A 22 5.24 10.20 -13.03
CA SER A 22 6.05 8.97 -13.12
C SER A 22 7.45 9.11 -12.51
N GLU A 23 7.78 10.25 -11.90
CA GLU A 23 9.15 10.59 -11.49
C GLU A 23 9.31 10.65 -9.97
N THR A 24 8.22 10.79 -9.23
CA THR A 24 8.24 11.01 -7.77
C THR A 24 7.70 9.83 -6.97
N PRO A 25 8.13 9.63 -5.72
CA PRO A 25 7.49 8.70 -4.79
C PRO A 25 6.02 9.04 -4.54
N VAL A 26 5.20 8.05 -4.19
CA VAL A 26 3.77 8.23 -3.90
C VAL A 26 3.41 7.86 -2.48
N ASP A 27 2.51 8.62 -1.87
CA ASP A 27 1.78 8.15 -0.70
C ASP A 27 0.57 7.30 -1.13
N ILE A 28 0.84 6.01 -1.34
CA ILE A 28 -0.17 5.07 -1.83
C ILE A 28 -1.40 4.98 -0.93
N PHE A 29 -1.25 5.06 0.40
CA PHE A 29 -2.39 4.98 1.31
C PHE A 29 -3.29 6.21 1.17
N ALA A 30 -2.71 7.41 1.10
CA ALA A 30 -3.47 8.64 0.87
C ALA A 30 -4.21 8.57 -0.48
N LEU A 31 -3.52 8.16 -1.55
CA LEU A 31 -4.11 8.05 -2.88
C LEU A 31 -5.26 7.05 -2.93
N THR A 32 -5.10 5.86 -2.34
CA THR A 32 -6.15 4.84 -2.32
C THR A 32 -7.40 5.32 -1.58
N ARG A 33 -7.24 5.99 -0.42
CA ARG A 33 -8.38 6.49 0.39
C ARG A 33 -9.25 7.52 -0.34
N LEU A 34 -8.66 8.26 -1.27
CA LEU A 34 -9.35 9.25 -2.10
C LEU A 34 -10.17 8.61 -3.24
N GLN A 35 -9.92 7.34 -3.57
CA GLN A 35 -10.61 6.72 -4.71
C GLN A 35 -12.08 6.42 -4.38
N PRO A 36 -13.01 6.75 -5.29
CA PRO A 36 -14.40 6.35 -5.13
C PRO A 36 -14.50 4.82 -5.19
N LYS A 37 -15.51 4.25 -4.54
CA LYS A 37 -15.78 2.80 -4.49
C LYS A 37 -14.76 1.95 -3.72
N VAL A 38 -13.61 2.50 -3.33
CA VAL A 38 -12.60 1.77 -2.57
C VAL A 38 -12.85 1.88 -1.07
N THR A 39 -12.88 0.72 -0.41
CA THR A 39 -12.82 0.59 1.04
C THR A 39 -11.49 -0.06 1.40
N LEU A 40 -10.71 0.59 2.26
CA LEU A 40 -9.44 0.05 2.76
C LEU A 40 -9.62 -0.40 4.20
N VAL A 41 -9.27 -1.65 4.47
CA VAL A 41 -9.41 -2.32 5.77
C VAL A 41 -8.03 -2.71 6.27
N ASN A 42 -7.60 -2.08 7.36
CA ASN A 42 -6.46 -2.50 8.13
C ASN A 42 -6.92 -3.60 9.10
N ILE A 43 -6.31 -4.78 9.02
CA ILE A 43 -6.68 -5.91 9.87
C ILE A 43 -5.47 -6.82 10.10
N LYS A 44 -5.39 -7.45 11.26
CA LYS A 44 -4.45 -8.55 11.49
C LYS A 44 -4.92 -9.81 10.74
N MET A 45 -4.07 -10.35 9.88
CA MET A 45 -4.33 -11.61 9.17
C MET A 45 -3.28 -12.66 9.54
N ASP A 46 -3.49 -13.90 9.10
CA ASP A 46 -2.51 -14.97 9.25
C ASP A 46 -1.17 -14.59 8.62
N ALA A 47 -0.08 -15.10 9.21
CA ALA A 47 1.28 -14.68 8.87
C ALA A 47 1.68 -14.96 7.40
N ASP A 48 0.95 -15.82 6.69
CA ASP A 48 1.20 -16.13 5.28
C ASP A 48 0.39 -15.25 4.31
N ILE A 49 -0.68 -14.62 4.79
CA ILE A 49 -1.54 -13.72 4.01
C ILE A 49 -1.01 -12.30 4.15
N SER A 50 -0.66 -11.66 3.04
CA SER A 50 -0.24 -10.26 3.06
C SER A 50 -1.41 -9.31 2.85
N GLY A 51 -2.37 -9.68 1.99
CA GLY A 51 -3.49 -8.82 1.62
C GLY A 51 -4.63 -9.61 1.01
N VAL A 52 -5.75 -8.92 0.86
CA VAL A 52 -6.97 -9.44 0.24
C VAL A 52 -7.56 -8.33 -0.63
N CYS A 53 -8.00 -8.68 -1.84
CA CYS A 53 -8.80 -7.79 -2.66
C CYS A 53 -10.12 -8.48 -3.01
N ILE A 54 -11.23 -7.84 -2.65
CA ILE A 54 -12.57 -8.23 -3.08
C ILE A 54 -13.06 -7.15 -4.05
N ARG A 55 -13.34 -7.55 -5.28
CA ARG A 55 -13.85 -6.65 -6.31
C ARG A 55 -15.19 -7.15 -6.82
N ASP A 56 -16.14 -6.22 -6.88
CA ASP A 56 -17.36 -6.35 -7.67
C ASP A 56 -17.58 -5.09 -8.53
N LYS A 57 -18.67 -5.08 -9.31
CA LYS A 57 -19.01 -3.97 -10.21
C LYS A 57 -19.19 -2.62 -9.50
N ALA A 58 -19.57 -2.65 -8.23
CA ALA A 58 -19.97 -1.48 -7.46
C ALA A 58 -18.89 -1.01 -6.47
N SER A 59 -17.99 -1.91 -6.04
CA SER A 59 -17.10 -1.70 -4.90
C SER A 59 -15.81 -2.51 -5.00
N ILE A 60 -14.76 -1.95 -4.41
CA ILE A 60 -13.46 -2.59 -4.23
C ILE A 60 -13.16 -2.54 -2.73
N VAL A 61 -12.93 -3.68 -2.11
CA VAL A 61 -12.52 -3.78 -0.71
C VAL A 61 -11.11 -4.37 -0.67
N ILE A 62 -10.18 -3.63 -0.08
CA ILE A 62 -8.79 -4.03 0.05
C ILE A 62 -8.50 -4.22 1.53
N GLY A 63 -8.09 -5.42 1.92
CA GLY A 63 -7.58 -5.75 3.24
C GLY A 63 -6.06 -5.78 3.25
N ILE A 64 -5.44 -5.14 4.23
CA ILE A 64 -3.98 -5.12 4.41
C ILE A 64 -3.62 -5.75 5.76
N ASN A 65 -2.70 -6.73 5.75
CA ASN A 65 -2.24 -7.37 6.98
C ASN A 65 -1.33 -6.42 7.78
N THR A 66 -1.82 -5.92 8.90
CA THR A 66 -1.09 -4.98 9.76
C THR A 66 0.04 -5.60 10.58
N ASP A 67 0.17 -6.93 10.57
CA ASP A 67 1.31 -7.62 11.20
C ASP A 67 2.57 -7.63 10.32
N MET A 68 2.45 -7.20 9.06
CA MET A 68 3.58 -7.01 8.13
C MET A 68 4.29 -5.68 8.39
N SER A 69 5.57 -5.58 8.00
CA SER A 69 6.29 -4.30 8.08
C SER A 69 5.61 -3.22 7.23
N TRP A 70 5.76 -1.94 7.61
CA TRP A 70 5.11 -0.84 6.88
C TRP A 70 5.48 -0.80 5.40
N GLY A 71 6.76 -1.01 5.07
CA GLY A 71 7.20 -1.10 3.67
C GLY A 71 6.54 -2.26 2.92
N ARG A 72 6.26 -3.39 3.60
CA ARG A 72 5.57 -4.53 3.00
C ARG A 72 4.07 -4.25 2.84
N GLN A 73 3.43 -3.60 3.81
CA GLN A 73 2.03 -3.17 3.69
C GLN A 73 1.82 -2.24 2.48
N ARG A 74 2.75 -1.32 2.25
CA ARG A 74 2.72 -0.41 1.08
C ARG A 74 2.86 -1.17 -0.24
N TYR A 75 3.78 -2.14 -0.31
CA TYR A 75 3.92 -3.01 -1.47
C TYR A 75 2.68 -3.88 -1.71
N THR A 76 2.14 -4.49 -0.65
CA THR A 76 0.89 -5.24 -0.71
C THR A 76 -0.25 -4.37 -1.19
N LEU A 77 -0.40 -3.13 -0.70
CA LEU A 77 -1.44 -2.25 -1.18
C LEU A 77 -1.31 -2.02 -2.70
N ALA A 78 -0.09 -1.76 -3.21
CA ALA A 78 0.14 -1.62 -4.64
C ALA A 78 -0.22 -2.89 -5.43
N HIS A 79 0.06 -4.07 -4.86
CA HIS A 79 -0.34 -5.35 -5.42
C HIS A 79 -1.87 -5.48 -5.48
N GLU A 80 -2.58 -5.20 -4.39
CA GLU A 80 -4.06 -5.27 -4.36
C GLU A 80 -4.72 -4.24 -5.29
N LEU A 81 -4.06 -3.11 -5.57
CA LEU A 81 -4.54 -2.16 -6.58
C LEU A 81 -4.56 -2.75 -7.98
N TYR A 82 -3.67 -3.69 -8.31
CA TYR A 82 -3.73 -4.40 -9.58
C TYR A 82 -5.05 -5.17 -9.70
N HIS A 83 -5.39 -5.98 -8.70
CA HIS A 83 -6.66 -6.72 -8.67
C HIS A 83 -7.87 -5.78 -8.65
N GLY A 84 -7.77 -4.67 -7.91
CA GLY A 84 -8.84 -3.70 -7.79
C GLY A 84 -9.12 -2.93 -9.08
N PHE A 85 -8.10 -2.57 -9.86
CA PHE A 85 -8.24 -1.58 -10.94
C PHE A 85 -7.79 -2.03 -12.33
N ILE A 86 -6.96 -3.06 -12.43
CA ILE A 86 -6.32 -3.48 -13.68
C ILE A 86 -6.79 -4.86 -14.13
N ASP A 87 -6.91 -5.81 -13.20
CA ASP A 87 -7.55 -7.08 -13.47
C ASP A 87 -9.04 -6.84 -13.74
N GLU A 88 -9.58 -7.31 -14.85
CA GLU A 88 -10.99 -7.06 -15.21
C GLU A 88 -11.96 -8.04 -14.56
N THR A 89 -11.45 -8.99 -13.77
CA THR A 89 -12.22 -10.06 -13.16
C THR A 89 -12.93 -9.60 -11.88
N ASP A 90 -14.24 -9.80 -11.80
CA ASP A 90 -14.99 -9.71 -10.54
C ASP A 90 -14.66 -10.96 -9.70
N ALA A 91 -13.81 -10.80 -8.69
CA ALA A 91 -13.27 -11.91 -7.91
C ALA A 91 -12.83 -11.50 -6.51
N THR A 92 -12.57 -12.52 -5.68
CA THR A 92 -11.88 -12.39 -4.39
C THR A 92 -10.49 -13.00 -4.50
N TYR A 93 -9.49 -12.20 -4.17
CA TYR A 93 -8.08 -12.58 -4.14
C TYR A 93 -7.61 -12.64 -2.69
N ILE A 94 -6.96 -13.75 -2.32
CA ILE A 94 -6.29 -13.91 -1.02
C ILE A 94 -4.80 -14.07 -1.33
N CYS A 95 -4.04 -13.01 -1.11
CA CYS A 95 -2.69 -12.88 -1.63
C CYS A 95 -1.68 -13.25 -0.55
N ASN A 96 -0.85 -14.25 -0.84
CA ASN A 96 0.16 -14.77 0.07
C ASN A 96 1.49 -14.02 -0.06
N LYS A 97 2.29 -14.03 1.00
CA LYS A 97 3.60 -13.34 1.04
C LYS A 97 4.68 -13.96 0.13
N GLN A 98 4.51 -15.20 -0.33
CA GLN A 98 5.58 -15.97 -0.97
C GLN A 98 5.70 -15.66 -2.47
N PHE A 99 6.95 -15.51 -2.93
CA PHE A 99 7.35 -15.39 -4.33
C PHE A 99 7.68 -16.80 -4.88
N ASP A 100 6.68 -17.68 -5.01
CA ASP A 100 6.92 -19.08 -5.40
C ASP A 100 6.80 -19.33 -6.92
N ASN A 101 7.50 -20.35 -7.42
CA ASN A 101 7.50 -20.76 -8.83
C ASN A 101 6.11 -21.22 -9.31
N GLY A 102 5.25 -21.67 -8.38
CA GLY A 102 3.86 -22.05 -8.63
C GLY A 102 2.83 -20.92 -8.59
N LYS A 103 3.24 -19.65 -8.38
CA LYS A 103 2.31 -18.51 -8.28
C LYS A 103 1.49 -18.35 -9.58
N PRO A 104 0.16 -18.15 -9.51
CA PRO A 104 -0.67 -17.87 -10.68
C PRO A 104 -0.15 -16.68 -11.50
N VAL A 105 -0.42 -16.69 -12.81
CA VAL A 105 0.05 -15.62 -13.71
C VAL A 105 -0.39 -14.23 -13.24
N VAL A 106 -1.66 -14.09 -12.85
CA VAL A 106 -2.25 -12.83 -12.39
C VAL A 106 -1.54 -12.26 -11.14
N GLU A 107 -1.06 -13.12 -10.26
CA GLU A 107 -0.36 -12.76 -9.04
C GLU A 107 1.08 -12.33 -9.30
N LYS A 108 1.70 -12.86 -10.36
CA LYS A 108 3.02 -12.41 -10.85
C LYS A 108 2.90 -11.06 -11.55
N GLU A 109 1.83 -10.87 -12.33
CA GLU A 109 1.50 -9.57 -12.94
C GLU A 109 1.24 -8.49 -11.88
N ALA A 110 0.55 -8.84 -10.78
CA ALA A 110 0.30 -7.94 -9.65
C ALA A 110 1.58 -7.53 -8.92
N ASP A 111 2.52 -8.46 -8.67
CA ASP A 111 3.83 -8.14 -8.07
C ASP A 111 4.63 -7.18 -8.95
N GLU A 112 4.63 -7.44 -10.27
CA GLU A 112 5.36 -6.62 -11.23
C GLU A 112 4.72 -5.22 -11.39
N PHE A 113 3.39 -5.16 -11.47
CA PHE A 113 2.64 -3.91 -11.43
C PHE A 113 2.94 -3.11 -10.16
N ALA A 114 2.93 -3.74 -8.98
CA ALA A 114 3.22 -3.09 -7.70
C ALA A 114 4.61 -2.47 -7.68
N SER A 115 5.59 -3.18 -8.25
CA SER A 115 6.96 -2.71 -8.43
C SER A 115 7.01 -1.43 -9.27
N PHE A 116 6.36 -1.42 -10.44
CA PHE A 116 6.29 -0.25 -11.32
C PHE A 116 5.47 0.90 -10.73
N PHE A 117 4.40 0.60 -10.00
CA PHE A 117 3.55 1.62 -9.41
C PHE A 117 4.28 2.39 -8.30
N LEU A 118 5.03 1.69 -7.46
CA LEU A 118 5.79 2.31 -6.37
C LEU A 118 7.11 2.91 -6.86
N ILE A 119 7.80 2.24 -7.78
CA ILE A 119 9.08 2.67 -8.35
C ILE A 119 9.03 2.56 -9.88
N PRO A 120 8.44 3.57 -10.55
CA PRO A 120 8.52 3.70 -12.00
C PRO A 120 9.96 3.68 -12.51
N TYR A 121 10.15 3.27 -13.77
CA TYR A 121 11.47 3.30 -14.40
C TYR A 121 12.08 4.71 -14.38
N GLU A 122 11.27 5.73 -14.69
CA GLU A 122 11.70 7.11 -14.75
C GLU A 122 12.10 7.63 -13.37
N ALA A 123 11.33 7.32 -12.33
CA ALA A 123 11.64 7.69 -10.94
C ALA A 123 12.96 7.07 -10.47
N LEU A 124 13.19 5.77 -10.73
CA LEU A 124 14.43 5.12 -10.34
C LEU A 124 15.63 5.67 -11.10
N ALA A 125 15.51 5.84 -12.42
CA ALA A 125 16.59 6.35 -13.26
C ALA A 125 16.96 7.80 -12.90
N GLN A 126 15.97 8.63 -12.58
CA GLN A 126 16.21 9.99 -12.11
C GLN A 126 16.85 10.01 -10.73
N TYR A 127 16.39 9.15 -9.81
CA TYR A 127 16.98 9.01 -8.48
C TYR A 127 18.45 8.58 -8.57
N ASP A 128 18.74 7.53 -9.35
CA ASP A 128 20.09 7.02 -9.57
C ASP A 128 21.02 8.14 -10.09
N ARG A 129 20.61 8.83 -11.16
CA ARG A 129 21.42 9.92 -11.75
C ARG A 129 21.71 11.07 -10.78
N ASN A 130 20.76 11.41 -9.92
CA ASN A 130 20.83 12.63 -9.11
C ASN A 130 21.39 12.39 -7.71
N MET A 131 21.13 11.22 -7.13
CA MET A 131 21.46 10.91 -5.74
C MET A 131 22.64 9.94 -5.63
N ILE A 132 22.79 9.00 -6.57
CA ILE A 132 23.83 7.97 -6.50
C ILE A 132 25.12 8.50 -7.13
N LYS A 133 26.18 8.64 -6.31
CA LYS A 133 27.45 9.23 -6.77
C LYS A 133 28.39 8.23 -7.44
N ASN A 134 28.52 7.05 -6.86
CA ASN A 134 29.51 6.05 -7.28
C ASN A 134 28.89 4.66 -7.44
N ASN A 135 28.17 4.21 -6.41
CA ASN A 135 27.55 2.89 -6.38
C ASN A 135 26.39 2.83 -5.39
N TRP A 136 25.59 1.77 -5.51
CA TRP A 136 24.56 1.38 -4.54
C TRP A 136 25.21 0.76 -3.29
N SER A 137 25.79 1.63 -2.47
CA SER A 137 26.31 1.29 -1.15
C SER A 137 25.17 0.93 -0.19
N ASP A 138 25.51 0.33 0.96
CA ASP A 138 24.52 0.03 1.99
C ASP A 138 23.77 1.29 2.47
N GLU A 139 24.45 2.44 2.52
CA GLU A 139 23.84 3.71 2.91
C GLU A 139 22.85 4.20 1.84
N GLU A 140 23.26 4.17 0.56
CA GLU A 140 22.40 4.60 -0.55
C GLU A 140 21.14 3.74 -0.67
N VAL A 141 21.24 2.43 -0.42
CA VAL A 141 20.10 1.51 -0.38
C VAL A 141 19.11 1.92 0.71
N ILE A 142 19.58 2.18 1.93
CA ILE A 142 18.72 2.60 3.04
C ILE A 142 18.08 3.96 2.75
N ILE A 143 18.83 4.93 2.20
CA ILE A 143 18.29 6.25 1.84
C ILE A 143 17.21 6.09 0.76
N ALA A 144 17.43 5.25 -0.25
CA ALA A 144 16.45 5.01 -1.31
C ALA A 144 15.17 4.32 -0.80
N GLU A 145 15.28 3.38 0.14
CA GLU A 145 14.11 2.78 0.80
C GLU A 145 13.28 3.82 1.53
N GLN A 146 13.94 4.76 2.22
CA GLN A 146 13.28 5.87 2.90
C GLN A 146 12.70 6.87 1.90
N PHE A 147 13.34 7.09 0.76
CA PHE A 147 12.83 7.99 -0.28
C PHE A 147 11.57 7.41 -0.95
N PHE A 148 11.63 6.18 -1.43
CA PHE A 148 10.50 5.51 -2.09
C PHE A 148 9.46 4.95 -1.10
N GLN A 149 9.79 4.91 0.20
CA GLN A 149 8.98 4.32 1.26
C GLN A 149 8.58 2.87 0.92
N ILE A 150 9.55 2.04 0.57
CA ILE A 150 9.31 0.65 0.13
C ILE A 150 10.03 -0.36 1.02
N SER A 151 9.58 -1.61 1.03
CA SER A 151 10.32 -2.68 1.70
C SER A 151 11.70 -2.91 1.06
N HIS A 152 12.69 -3.24 1.89
CA HIS A 152 14.05 -3.59 1.48
C HIS A 152 14.09 -4.59 0.32
N GLN A 153 13.39 -5.73 0.47
CA GLN A 153 13.36 -6.79 -0.54
C GLN A 153 12.85 -6.29 -1.90
N ALA A 154 11.77 -5.49 -1.92
CA ALA A 154 11.20 -4.99 -3.17
C ALA A 154 12.13 -3.98 -3.87
N LEU A 155 12.83 -3.12 -3.13
CA LEU A 155 13.85 -2.26 -3.72
C LEU A 155 14.98 -3.09 -4.33
N LEU A 156 15.51 -4.07 -3.59
CA LEU A 156 16.62 -4.90 -4.08
C LEU A 156 16.25 -5.65 -5.37
N ILE A 157 15.04 -6.21 -5.45
CA ILE A 157 14.53 -6.85 -6.68
C ILE A 157 14.53 -5.85 -7.83
N ARG A 158 14.08 -4.61 -7.59
CA ARG A 158 14.07 -3.56 -8.61
C ARG A 158 15.48 -3.21 -9.07
N LEU A 159 16.44 -3.08 -8.15
CA LEU A 159 17.82 -2.73 -8.47
C LEU A 159 18.51 -3.81 -9.31
N VAL A 160 18.35 -5.09 -8.97
CA VAL A 160 18.89 -6.20 -9.77
C VAL A 160 18.26 -6.25 -11.14
N LYS A 161 16.93 -6.18 -11.20
CA LYS A 161 16.17 -6.27 -12.46
C LYS A 161 16.57 -5.19 -13.47
N ASN A 162 16.95 -4.02 -12.96
CA ASN A 162 17.39 -2.88 -13.75
C ASN A 162 18.92 -2.78 -13.90
N GLU A 163 19.66 -3.81 -13.49
CA GLU A 163 21.11 -3.92 -13.60
C GLU A 163 21.88 -2.83 -12.84
N TYR A 164 21.26 -2.20 -11.83
CA TYR A 164 21.93 -1.23 -10.94
C TYR A 164 22.86 -1.92 -9.93
N ILE A 165 22.60 -3.18 -9.60
CA ILE A 165 23.44 -4.03 -8.76
C ILE A 165 23.55 -5.44 -9.35
N SER A 166 24.65 -6.14 -9.06
CA SER A 166 24.82 -7.55 -9.43
C SER A 166 24.05 -8.49 -8.50
N ASP A 167 23.86 -9.74 -8.93
CA ASP A 167 23.27 -10.81 -8.11
C ASP A 167 24.08 -11.06 -6.82
N ASP A 168 25.41 -11.01 -6.90
CA ASP A 168 26.28 -11.13 -5.72
C ASP A 168 26.00 -10.01 -4.71
N ARG A 169 25.89 -8.78 -5.22
CA ARG A 169 25.61 -7.61 -4.40
C ARG A 169 24.20 -7.65 -3.80
N TYR A 170 23.25 -8.22 -4.51
CA TYR A 170 21.91 -8.48 -4.00
C TYR A 170 21.92 -9.45 -2.82
N GLU A 171 22.64 -10.57 -2.92
CA GLU A 171 22.72 -11.54 -1.81
C GLU A 171 23.44 -10.96 -0.59
N GLU A 172 24.45 -10.09 -0.79
CA GLU A 172 25.06 -9.32 0.30
C GLU A 172 24.05 -8.37 0.98
N LEU A 173 23.38 -7.54 0.19
CA LEU A 173 22.44 -6.53 0.68
C LEU A 173 21.24 -7.15 1.38
N LYS A 174 20.77 -8.31 0.91
CA LYS A 174 19.65 -9.04 1.52
C LYS A 174 19.89 -9.45 2.97
N GLN A 175 21.15 -9.59 3.39
CA GLN A 175 21.53 -9.90 4.78
C GLN A 175 21.74 -8.66 5.65
N LEU A 176 21.49 -7.47 5.12
CA LEU A 176 21.73 -6.20 5.80
C LEU A 176 20.83 -6.04 7.02
N ALA A 177 21.41 -5.60 8.14
CA ALA A 177 20.66 -5.21 9.33
C ALA A 177 19.97 -3.84 9.14
N VAL A 178 18.93 -3.80 8.30
CA VAL A 178 18.29 -2.56 7.81
C VAL A 178 17.83 -1.63 8.92
N THR A 179 17.27 -2.16 10.01
CA THR A 179 16.82 -1.35 11.15
C THR A 179 17.99 -0.64 11.84
N GLY A 180 19.11 -1.34 12.04
CA GLY A 180 20.30 -0.74 12.67
C GLY A 180 20.94 0.32 11.79
N LYS A 181 21.00 0.07 10.47
CA LYS A 181 21.52 1.05 9.51
C LYS A 181 20.67 2.29 9.42
N ALA A 182 19.35 2.14 9.36
CA ALA A 182 18.41 3.26 9.34
C ALA A 182 18.59 4.16 10.57
N VAL A 183 18.70 3.58 11.78
CA VAL A 183 18.96 4.33 13.01
C VAL A 183 20.29 5.09 12.94
N ASN A 184 21.37 4.43 12.50
CA ASN A 184 22.69 5.06 12.40
C ASN A 184 22.73 6.22 11.40
N LEU A 185 21.83 6.22 10.40
CA LEU A 185 21.67 7.28 9.41
C LEU A 185 20.64 8.35 9.83
N GLY A 186 20.01 8.21 11.00
CA GLY A 186 19.04 9.17 11.53
C GLY A 186 17.61 9.00 11.02
N PHE A 187 17.28 7.87 10.41
CA PHE A 187 15.93 7.57 9.94
C PHE A 187 15.08 6.86 11.00
N SER A 188 13.76 7.01 10.85
CA SER A 188 12.79 6.22 11.61
C SER A 188 12.85 4.75 11.21
N THR A 189 12.66 3.87 12.19
CA THR A 189 12.55 2.43 11.96
C THR A 189 11.16 1.99 11.49
N ALA A 190 10.19 2.91 11.41
CA ALA A 190 8.79 2.61 11.10
C ALA A 190 8.63 1.78 9.82
N LEU A 191 9.42 2.10 8.78
CA LEU A 191 9.38 1.38 7.49
C LEU A 191 9.64 -0.13 7.62
N TYR A 192 10.44 -0.54 8.61
CA TYR A 192 10.89 -1.92 8.81
C TYR A 192 10.11 -2.66 9.90
N ARG A 193 9.16 -2.00 10.55
CA ARG A 193 8.38 -2.56 11.65
C ARG A 193 6.90 -2.62 11.26
N ARG A 194 6.16 -3.51 11.93
CA ARG A 194 4.70 -3.56 11.79
C ARG A 194 4.03 -2.31 12.37
N SER A 195 2.78 -2.07 12.01
CA SER A 195 2.02 -0.92 12.51
C SER A 195 1.81 -1.00 14.03
N GLU A 196 1.81 0.16 14.67
CA GLU A 196 1.48 0.29 16.10
C GLU A 196 0.02 -0.11 16.36
N ASP A 197 -0.29 -0.54 17.58
CA ASP A 197 -1.57 -1.15 17.95
C ASP A 197 -2.80 -0.29 17.60
N GLU A 198 -2.67 1.04 17.66
CA GLU A 198 -3.74 1.99 17.34
C GLU A 198 -4.08 2.02 15.84
N ASP A 199 -3.15 1.67 14.95
CA ASP A 199 -3.37 1.64 13.50
C ASP A 199 -3.72 0.23 12.96
N ARG A 200 -3.79 -0.78 13.85
CA ARG A 200 -3.91 -2.19 13.44
C ARG A 200 -5.27 -2.58 12.90
N TYR A 201 -6.31 -1.89 13.32
CA TYR A 201 -7.69 -2.21 12.97
C TYR A 201 -8.41 -0.95 12.56
N GLY A 202 -9.01 -0.97 11.37
CA GLY A 202 -9.84 0.13 10.95
C GLY A 202 -10.23 0.08 9.48
N CYS A 203 -11.39 0.66 9.20
CA CYS A 203 -11.93 0.78 7.86
C CYS A 203 -11.96 2.26 7.45
N THR A 204 -11.50 2.54 6.24
CA THR A 204 -11.52 3.87 5.62
C THR A 204 -12.08 3.79 4.19
N GLY A 205 -12.44 4.94 3.63
CA GLY A 205 -12.92 5.03 2.26
C GLY A 205 -14.44 4.90 2.13
N GLU A 206 -14.88 4.15 1.12
CA GLU A 206 -16.26 4.14 0.63
C GLU A 206 -17.27 3.67 1.69
N TYR A 207 -16.92 2.66 2.48
CA TYR A 207 -17.79 2.15 3.56
C TYR A 207 -18.22 3.27 4.52
N ILE A 208 -17.27 4.03 5.04
CA ILE A 208 -17.53 5.14 5.97
C ILE A 208 -18.35 6.24 5.29
N ARG A 209 -18.00 6.59 4.04
CA ARG A 209 -18.75 7.60 3.26
C ARG A 209 -20.20 7.18 3.03
N LYS A 210 -20.45 5.91 2.71
CA LYS A 210 -21.82 5.39 2.50
C LYS A 210 -22.65 5.39 3.77
N ILE A 211 -22.07 5.04 4.91
CA ILE A 211 -22.76 5.12 6.21
C ILE A 211 -23.18 6.56 6.49
N GLN A 212 -22.26 7.51 6.32
CA GLN A 212 -22.53 8.92 6.56
C GLN A 212 -23.62 9.46 5.62
N GLN A 213 -23.53 9.17 4.32
CA GLN A 213 -24.56 9.56 3.34
C GLN A 213 -25.93 8.93 3.64
N ALA A 214 -25.97 7.67 4.07
CA ALA A 214 -27.22 7.00 4.43
C ALA A 214 -27.87 7.66 5.65
N TYR A 215 -27.06 8.05 6.64
CA TYR A 215 -27.53 8.78 7.82
C TYR A 215 -28.05 10.17 7.47
N GLU A 216 -27.29 10.95 6.70
CA GLU A 216 -27.66 12.30 6.26
C GLU A 216 -28.95 12.32 5.43
N ARG A 217 -29.20 11.24 4.67
CA ARG A 217 -30.43 11.07 3.89
C ARG A 217 -31.60 10.49 4.68
N GLY A 218 -31.43 10.23 5.97
CA GLY A 218 -32.46 9.63 6.84
C GLY A 218 -32.78 8.17 6.52
N LEU A 219 -31.92 7.46 5.77
CA LEU A 219 -32.11 6.04 5.43
C LEU A 219 -31.77 5.11 6.60
N ILE A 220 -30.91 5.58 7.52
CA ILE A 220 -30.58 4.89 8.77
C ILE A 220 -30.65 5.88 9.94
N GLY A 221 -31.02 5.40 11.12
CA GLY A 221 -30.97 6.19 12.35
C GLY A 221 -29.58 6.22 12.98
N ALA A 222 -29.38 7.10 13.97
CA ALA A 222 -28.11 7.28 14.67
C ALA A 222 -27.59 5.97 15.31
N GLY A 223 -28.48 5.15 15.86
CA GLY A 223 -28.13 3.84 16.41
C GLY A 223 -27.52 2.90 15.36
N LYS A 224 -28.14 2.79 14.18
CA LYS A 224 -27.62 1.94 13.10
C LYS A 224 -26.33 2.49 12.49
N ARG A 225 -26.19 3.82 12.39
CA ARG A 225 -24.93 4.47 12.02
C ARG A 225 -23.81 4.05 12.98
N ARG A 226 -24.04 4.15 14.28
CA ARG A 226 -23.05 3.78 15.31
C ARG A 226 -22.68 2.30 15.25
N GLU A 227 -23.67 1.42 15.10
CA GLU A 227 -23.46 -0.02 14.93
C GLU A 227 -22.53 -0.32 13.75
N LEU A 228 -22.81 0.24 12.56
CA LEU A 228 -21.99 0.02 11.37
C LEU A 228 -20.57 0.60 11.51
N LEU A 229 -20.40 1.74 12.16
CA LEU A 229 -19.07 2.32 12.39
C LEU A 229 -18.24 1.48 13.37
N LEU A 230 -18.89 0.87 14.38
CA LEU A 230 -18.25 -0.06 15.31
C LEU A 230 -17.81 -1.34 14.61
N ASP A 231 -18.68 -1.93 13.77
CA ASP A 231 -18.37 -3.14 13.01
C ASP A 231 -17.19 -2.94 12.05
N GLY A 232 -17.05 -1.73 11.48
CA GLY A 232 -15.92 -1.35 10.63
C GLY A 232 -14.63 -0.98 11.39
N PHE A 233 -14.59 -1.11 12.71
CA PHE A 233 -13.46 -0.70 13.55
C PHE A 233 -13.02 0.75 13.32
N SER A 234 -13.94 1.65 12.97
CA SER A 234 -13.58 3.05 12.71
C SER A 234 -13.27 3.77 14.02
N LEU A 235 -11.98 3.97 14.31
CA LEU A 235 -11.46 4.72 15.45
C LEU A 235 -11.81 6.21 15.29
N GLY A 236 -13.04 6.55 15.62
CA GLY A 236 -13.54 7.93 15.57
C GLY A 236 -14.85 8.14 16.31
N ILE A 237 -15.38 7.11 16.99
CA ILE A 237 -16.67 7.19 17.68
C ILE A 237 -16.61 8.20 18.83
N ASP A 238 -15.44 8.40 19.44
CA ASP A 238 -15.26 9.41 20.48
C ASP A 238 -15.24 10.85 19.92
N ALA A 239 -14.79 11.04 18.67
CA ALA A 239 -14.82 12.35 18.00
C ALA A 239 -16.20 12.68 17.42
N LEU A 240 -16.95 11.67 16.96
CA LEU A 240 -18.31 11.85 16.42
C LEU A 240 -19.39 11.95 17.50
N GLY A 241 -19.12 11.48 18.73
CA GLY A 241 -20.04 11.62 19.86
C GLY A 241 -20.01 13.00 20.54
N GLN A 242 -18.94 13.79 20.34
CA GLN A 242 -18.80 15.11 20.97
C GLN A 242 -19.48 16.25 20.20
N SER A 243 -19.82 16.06 18.92
CA SER A 243 -20.53 17.08 18.13
C SER A 243 -22.05 17.14 18.41
N GLU A 244 -22.61 16.18 19.15
CA GLU A 244 -24.05 16.17 19.50
C GLU A 244 -24.34 16.82 20.87
N GLY A 245 -23.37 17.52 21.48
CA GLY A 245 -23.46 18.03 22.86
C GLY A 245 -23.58 19.54 23.07
N ILE A 246 -23.69 20.37 22.02
CA ILE A 246 -23.86 21.84 22.18
C ILE A 246 -25.05 22.33 21.37
N VAL A 247 -26.25 21.95 21.80
CA VAL A 247 -27.42 22.82 21.70
C VAL A 247 -27.91 22.96 23.14
N GLY A 248 -27.28 23.87 23.86
CA GLY A 248 -27.81 24.38 25.12
C GLY A 248 -28.89 25.39 24.79
N ASP A 249 -30.09 25.15 25.30
CA ASP A 249 -31.14 26.16 25.43
C ASP A 249 -30.55 27.41 26.11
N ASP A 250 -30.70 28.55 25.44
CA ASP A 250 -30.90 29.89 26.02
C ASP A 250 -31.66 30.75 24.99
#